data_AF-A0A2D4F9N1-F1
#
_entry.id   AF-A0A2D4F9N1-F1
#
_cell.length_a   1.000
_cell.length_b   1.000
_cell.length_c   1.000
_cell.angle_alpha   90.00
_cell.angle_beta   90.00
_cell.angle_gamma   90.00
#
_symmetry.space_group_name_H-M   'P 1'
#
loop_
_entity.id
_entity.type
_entity.pdbx_description
1 polymer ?
#
loop_
_entity_poly.entity_id
_entity_poly.type
_entity_poly.pdbx_seq_one_letter_code
_entity_poly.pdbx_strand_id
1 'polypeptide(L)'
;DLYSINYLHFGEPKSWYAIPPEHGKRLERLAQGFFPSSSQGCDAFLRHKMTLISPSILKKYGIPFNKITQEAGEFMITFPYGYHAGYNHGFNCAESTNFATIRWIDYGKVAKLCTCRKDMVTISMDIFVRKFQPDRYQLWKQGKDLYNIDHTKATPENTSEVKAWLQRRKKIKRCPSFQHTRSRSKKLKTPEDKKPSTIVVDTEITATEAATDCFKVKDKPSQKVKPEDIGVPSREEQVPSRMHIDENVLDNKNILGHSPSSS
;
A
#
# COMPACT_ATOMS: atom_id res chain seq x y z
N ASP A 1 -11.45 0.08 7.95
CA ASP A 1 -10.23 0.84 8.33
C ASP A 1 -9.20 -0.04 9.05
N LEU A 2 -8.66 -1.03 8.35
CA LEU A 2 -7.63 -1.94 8.86
C LEU A 2 -6.26 -1.26 8.93
N TYR A 3 -5.29 -1.92 9.55
CA TYR A 3 -3.88 -1.61 9.30
C TYR A 3 -3.51 -2.08 7.90
N SER A 4 -2.47 -1.50 7.30
CA SER A 4 -1.77 -2.11 6.16
C SER A 4 -0.27 -2.15 6.39
N ILE A 5 0.37 -3.13 5.78
CA ILE A 5 1.82 -3.20 5.66
C ILE A 5 2.16 -3.20 4.17
N ASN A 6 3.15 -2.41 3.79
CA ASN A 6 3.68 -2.33 2.43
C ASN A 6 5.19 -2.51 2.48
N TYR A 7 5.73 -3.37 1.63
CA TYR A 7 7.17 -3.57 1.46
C TYR A 7 7.56 -3.19 0.04
N LEU A 8 8.55 -2.32 -0.11
CA LEU A 8 9.10 -1.94 -1.42
C LEU A 8 10.25 -2.90 -1.74
N HIS A 9 10.01 -3.86 -2.64
CA HIS A 9 10.98 -4.91 -2.96
C HIS A 9 12.23 -4.35 -3.67
N PHE A 10 12.01 -3.55 -4.72
CA PHE A 10 13.08 -2.96 -5.53
C PHE A 10 12.56 -1.78 -6.38
N GLY A 11 13.49 -1.06 -7.01
CA GLY A 11 13.23 0.03 -7.95
C GLY A 11 13.21 1.41 -7.29
N GLU A 12 12.57 2.36 -7.97
CA GLU A 12 12.52 3.76 -7.55
C GLU A 12 11.64 4.00 -6.31
N PRO A 13 11.90 5.07 -5.54
CA PRO A 13 11.22 5.32 -4.27
C PRO A 13 9.71 5.60 -4.42
N LYS A 14 9.00 5.51 -3.29
CA LYS A 14 7.57 5.85 -3.19
C LYS A 14 7.37 6.94 -2.14
N SER A 15 6.82 8.08 -2.52
CA SER A 15 6.45 9.13 -1.56
C SER A 15 5.05 8.92 -1.02
N TRP A 16 4.92 9.11 0.28
CA TRP A 16 3.70 8.99 1.05
C TRP A 16 3.37 10.31 1.75
N TYR A 17 2.08 10.61 1.80
CA TYR A 17 1.48 11.63 2.64
C TYR A 17 0.54 10.93 3.61
N ALA A 18 0.57 11.30 4.88
CA ALA A 18 -0.29 10.73 5.90
C ALA A 18 -0.92 11.81 6.76
N ILE A 19 -2.21 11.64 7.09
CA ILE A 19 -2.95 12.51 7.99
C ILE A 19 -3.20 11.73 9.29
N PRO A 20 -2.91 12.32 10.47
CA PRO A 20 -3.18 11.67 11.75
C PRO A 20 -4.66 11.29 11.89
N PRO A 21 -4.99 10.10 12.46
CA PRO A 21 -6.37 9.63 12.55
C PRO A 21 -7.33 10.60 13.27
N GLU A 22 -6.85 11.33 14.28
CA GLU A 22 -7.59 12.38 14.99
C GLU A 22 -8.08 13.53 14.08
N HIS A 23 -7.44 13.72 12.94
CA HIS A 23 -7.81 14.73 11.95
C HIS A 23 -8.50 14.15 10.71
N GLY A 24 -8.73 12.83 10.64
CA GLY A 24 -9.40 12.18 9.51
C GLY A 24 -10.77 12.78 9.18
N LYS A 25 -11.59 13.07 10.19
CA LYS A 25 -12.90 13.73 9.98
C LYS A 25 -12.78 15.13 9.39
N ARG A 26 -11.68 15.86 9.63
CA ARG A 26 -11.46 17.18 9.03
C ARG A 26 -11.16 17.06 7.55
N LEU A 27 -10.38 16.05 7.15
CA LEU A 27 -10.16 15.72 5.73
C LEU A 27 -11.47 15.31 5.05
N GLU A 28 -12.29 14.46 5.69
CA GLU A 28 -13.59 14.06 5.14
C GLU A 28 -14.45 15.31 4.81
N ARG A 29 -14.60 16.24 5.76
CA ARG A 29 -15.37 17.48 5.53
C ARG A 29 -14.77 18.35 4.43
N LEU A 30 -13.45 18.48 4.38
CA LEU A 30 -12.76 19.23 3.33
C LEU A 30 -13.07 18.62 1.96
N ALA A 31 -12.96 17.30 1.83
CA ALA A 31 -13.22 16.59 0.60
C ALA A 31 -14.69 16.69 0.18
N GLN A 32 -15.63 16.63 1.12
CA GLN A 32 -17.05 16.85 0.83
C GLN A 32 -17.32 18.23 0.24
N GLY A 33 -16.64 19.27 0.73
CA GLY A 33 -16.76 20.63 0.19
C GLY A 33 -16.21 20.78 -1.23
N PHE A 34 -15.09 20.13 -1.55
CA PHE A 34 -14.49 20.18 -2.89
C PHE A 34 -15.15 19.24 -3.91
N PHE A 35 -15.75 18.14 -3.44
CA PHE A 35 -16.33 17.10 -4.29
C PHE A 35 -17.80 16.83 -3.90
N PRO A 36 -18.69 17.83 -3.97
CA PRO A 36 -20.07 17.70 -3.49
C PRO A 36 -20.85 16.64 -4.25
N SER A 37 -20.71 16.55 -5.57
CA SER A 37 -21.38 15.54 -6.39
C SER A 37 -20.96 14.11 -6.01
N SER A 38 -19.67 13.90 -5.71
CA SER A 38 -19.19 12.60 -5.24
C SER A 38 -19.69 12.28 -3.84
N SER A 39 -19.75 13.27 -2.94
CA SER A 39 -20.29 13.10 -1.59
C SER A 39 -21.79 12.78 -1.59
N GLN A 40 -22.57 13.40 -2.46
CA GLN A 40 -24.01 13.10 -2.60
C GLN A 40 -24.24 11.68 -3.12
N GLY A 41 -23.35 11.18 -3.98
CA GLY A 41 -23.45 9.82 -4.50
C GLY A 41 -22.99 8.72 -3.53
N CYS A 42 -22.13 9.03 -2.56
CA CYS A 42 -21.62 8.05 -1.58
C CYS A 42 -21.02 8.74 -0.34
N ASP A 43 -21.53 8.40 0.84
CA ASP A 43 -21.05 8.94 2.13
C ASP A 43 -19.56 8.66 2.40
N ALA A 44 -19.03 7.58 1.82
CA ALA A 44 -17.64 7.16 1.94
C ALA A 44 -16.90 7.18 0.60
N PHE A 45 -17.19 8.15 -0.28
CA PHE A 45 -16.62 8.22 -1.63
C PHE A 45 -15.09 8.21 -1.69
N LEU A 46 -14.40 8.67 -0.63
CA LEU A 46 -12.93 8.60 -0.52
C LEU A 46 -12.41 7.14 -0.60
N ARG A 47 -13.24 6.14 -0.29
CA ARG A 47 -12.91 4.72 -0.46
C ARG A 47 -12.81 4.28 -1.91
N HIS A 48 -13.31 5.07 -2.86
CA HIS A 48 -13.17 4.79 -4.30
C HIS A 48 -11.74 5.02 -4.79
N LYS A 49 -10.88 5.69 -4.00
CA LYS A 49 -9.47 5.98 -4.32
C LYS A 49 -9.27 6.80 -5.61
N MET A 50 -10.23 7.68 -5.93
CA MET A 50 -10.20 8.54 -7.12
C MET A 50 -9.94 10.02 -6.80
N THR A 51 -9.90 10.38 -5.51
CA THR A 51 -9.79 11.77 -5.07
C THR A 51 -8.34 12.12 -4.76
N LEU A 52 -7.81 13.15 -5.44
CA LEU A 52 -6.47 13.68 -5.19
C LEU A 52 -6.58 15.09 -4.58
N ILE A 53 -5.89 15.32 -3.47
CA ILE A 53 -5.81 16.63 -2.79
C ILE A 53 -4.34 16.90 -2.53
N SER A 54 -3.84 18.03 -3.04
CA SER A 54 -2.42 18.37 -2.93
C SER A 54 -2.06 18.84 -1.51
N PRO A 55 -0.79 18.69 -1.09
CA PRO A 55 -0.29 19.22 0.19
C PRO A 55 -0.53 20.73 0.37
N SER A 56 -0.48 21.49 -0.72
CA SER A 56 -0.75 22.94 -0.71
C SER A 56 -2.19 23.25 -0.29
N ILE A 57 -3.16 22.46 -0.78
CA ILE A 57 -4.56 22.59 -0.36
C ILE A 57 -4.71 22.18 1.11
N LEU A 58 -4.11 21.05 1.53
CA LEU A 58 -4.16 20.63 2.93
C LEU A 58 -3.62 21.70 3.89
N LYS A 59 -2.48 22.32 3.53
CA LYS A 59 -1.88 23.42 4.29
C LYS A 59 -2.76 24.66 4.33
N LYS A 60 -3.37 25.04 3.19
CA LYS A 60 -4.27 26.20 3.09
C LYS A 60 -5.48 26.09 4.03
N TYR A 61 -6.02 24.89 4.21
CA TYR A 61 -7.16 24.62 5.09
C TYR A 61 -6.75 24.12 6.49
N GLY A 62 -5.47 24.22 6.84
CA GLY A 62 -4.94 23.89 8.16
C GLY A 62 -5.10 22.41 8.54
N ILE A 63 -5.16 21.49 7.58
CA ILE A 63 -5.17 20.04 7.84
C ILE A 63 -3.73 19.60 8.09
N PRO A 64 -3.40 19.11 9.29
CA PRO A 64 -2.05 18.61 9.56
C PRO A 64 -1.82 17.30 8.80
N PHE A 65 -0.66 17.20 8.18
CA PHE A 65 -0.21 16.01 7.47
C PHE A 65 1.30 15.92 7.62
N ASN A 66 1.84 14.71 7.41
CA ASN A 66 3.26 14.49 7.29
C ASN A 66 3.58 13.83 5.94
N LYS A 67 4.84 13.90 5.52
CA LYS A 67 5.33 13.28 4.30
C LYS A 67 6.57 12.45 4.57
N ILE A 68 6.73 11.35 3.86
CA ILE A 68 7.91 10.48 3.92
C ILE A 68 8.14 9.82 2.56
N THR A 69 9.40 9.58 2.21
CA THR A 69 9.76 8.78 1.05
C THR A 69 10.24 7.42 1.54
N GLN A 70 9.65 6.36 1.00
CA GLN A 70 9.99 4.98 1.26
C GLN A 70 10.98 4.52 0.17
N GLU A 71 12.14 4.05 0.62
CA GLU A 71 13.21 3.52 -0.21
C GLU A 71 13.07 1.99 -0.38
N ALA A 72 13.79 1.42 -1.34
CA ALA A 72 13.78 -0.02 -1.58
C ALA A 72 14.33 -0.79 -0.35
N GLY A 73 13.67 -1.88 0.02
CA GLY A 73 13.96 -2.64 1.23
C GLY A 73 13.26 -2.15 2.50
N GLU A 74 12.45 -1.09 2.42
CA GLU A 74 11.76 -0.52 3.58
C GLU A 74 10.29 -0.95 3.69
N PHE A 75 9.82 -1.03 4.94
CA PHE A 75 8.41 -1.26 5.27
C PHE A 75 7.70 0.05 5.62
N MET A 76 6.49 0.21 5.09
CA MET A 76 5.54 1.24 5.48
C MET A 76 4.33 0.60 6.16
N ILE A 77 3.99 1.08 7.35
CA ILE A 77 2.80 0.63 8.11
C ILE A 77 1.80 1.77 8.17
N THR A 78 0.57 1.51 7.72
CA THR A 78 -0.55 2.44 7.91
C THR A 78 -1.44 1.96 9.05
N PHE A 79 -1.89 2.91 9.86
CA PHE A 79 -2.69 2.64 11.06
C PHE A 79 -4.19 2.81 10.77
N PRO A 80 -5.09 2.20 11.58
CA PRO A 80 -6.53 2.35 11.45
C PRO A 80 -6.94 3.82 11.37
N TYR A 81 -7.78 4.12 10.38
CA TYR A 81 -8.29 5.48 10.10
C TYR A 81 -7.21 6.53 9.77
N GLY A 82 -5.96 6.10 9.53
CA GLY A 82 -4.90 6.93 9.00
C GLY A 82 -5.06 7.10 7.49
N TYR A 83 -5.56 8.27 7.07
CA TYR A 83 -5.62 8.61 5.65
C TYR A 83 -4.23 8.75 5.08
N HIS A 84 -4.02 8.18 3.90
CA HIS A 84 -2.76 8.25 3.19
C HIS A 84 -2.97 8.36 1.69
N ALA A 85 -2.03 9.02 1.03
CA ALA A 85 -1.94 9.15 -0.42
C ALA A 85 -0.45 9.14 -0.80
N GLY A 86 -0.13 8.97 -2.08
CA GLY A 86 1.25 8.91 -2.51
C GLY A 86 1.41 8.76 -4.01
N TYR A 87 2.65 8.76 -4.46
CA TYR A 87 3.02 8.52 -5.85
C TYR A 87 4.38 7.83 -5.92
N ASN A 88 4.61 7.11 -7.03
CA ASN A 88 5.89 6.49 -7.33
C ASN A 88 6.79 7.49 -8.05
N HIS A 89 8.09 7.43 -7.79
CA HIS A 89 9.08 8.28 -8.47
C HIS A 89 9.45 7.71 -9.85
N GLY A 90 9.32 6.39 -10.02
CA GLY A 90 9.56 5.69 -11.28
C GLY A 90 9.17 4.22 -11.19
N PHE A 91 9.82 3.38 -11.98
CA PHE A 91 9.56 1.94 -12.00
C PHE A 91 9.95 1.30 -10.67
N ASN A 92 8.99 0.62 -10.02
CA ASN A 92 9.23 -0.09 -8.77
C ASN A 92 8.28 -1.28 -8.60
N CYS A 93 8.59 -2.12 -7.62
CA CYS A 93 7.75 -3.25 -7.21
C CYS A 93 7.51 -3.22 -5.71
N ALA A 94 6.24 -3.21 -5.31
CA ALA A 94 5.84 -3.23 -3.90
C ALA A 94 4.77 -4.29 -3.65
N GLU A 95 4.82 -4.92 -2.48
CA GLU A 95 3.82 -5.88 -2.01
C GLU A 95 3.11 -5.30 -0.78
N SER A 96 1.82 -5.56 -0.64
CA SER A 96 1.07 -5.09 0.52
C SER A 96 -0.08 -5.99 0.90
N THR A 97 -0.40 -5.99 2.20
CA THR A 97 -1.59 -6.66 2.73
C THR A 97 -2.16 -5.88 3.91
N ASN A 98 -3.40 -6.18 4.28
CA ASN A 98 -4.05 -5.66 5.46
C ASN A 98 -3.92 -6.60 6.65
N PHE A 99 -3.85 -6.04 7.85
CA PHE A 99 -3.85 -6.80 9.10
C PHE A 99 -4.62 -6.07 10.19
N ALA A 100 -4.88 -6.78 11.29
CA ALA A 100 -5.63 -6.27 12.42
C ALA A 100 -4.91 -6.52 13.74
N THR A 101 -5.17 -5.66 14.71
CA THR A 101 -4.86 -5.87 16.12
C THR A 101 -6.14 -5.70 16.94
N ILE A 102 -6.12 -5.99 18.24
CA ILE A 102 -7.34 -5.85 19.06
C ILE A 102 -7.84 -4.40 19.10
N ARG A 103 -6.93 -3.42 19.00
CA ARG A 103 -7.30 -1.99 18.91
C ARG A 103 -8.11 -1.67 17.66
N TRP A 104 -7.95 -2.42 16.57
CA TRP A 104 -8.71 -2.18 15.33
C TRP A 104 -10.21 -2.45 15.49
N ILE A 105 -10.63 -3.31 16.43
CA ILE A 105 -12.01 -3.75 16.54
C ILE A 105 -12.97 -2.58 16.69
N ASP A 106 -12.61 -1.61 17.52
CA ASP A 106 -13.39 -0.40 17.74
C ASP A 106 -13.50 0.46 16.46
N TYR A 107 -12.42 0.57 15.68
CA TYR A 107 -12.48 1.22 14.36
C TYR A 107 -13.35 0.44 13.36
N GLY A 108 -13.26 -0.89 13.36
CA GLY A 108 -14.06 -1.74 12.48
C GLY A 108 -15.56 -1.61 12.71
N LYS A 109 -15.99 -1.46 13.98
CA LYS A 109 -17.41 -1.29 14.35
C LYS A 109 -18.02 0.02 13.85
N VAL A 110 -17.24 1.08 13.75
CA VAL A 110 -17.71 2.43 13.39
C VAL A 110 -17.27 2.88 12.00
N ALA A 111 -16.62 2.02 11.24
CA ALA A 111 -16.13 2.34 9.91
C ALA A 111 -17.30 2.68 8.96
N LYS A 112 -17.32 3.89 8.42
CA LYS A 112 -18.25 4.26 7.35
C LYS A 112 -17.92 3.46 6.11
N LEU A 113 -18.84 2.64 5.60
CA LEU A 113 -18.65 1.83 4.40
C LEU A 113 -19.14 2.58 3.16
N CYS A 114 -18.64 2.18 1.98
CA CYS A 114 -19.20 2.66 0.72
C CYS A 114 -20.58 2.05 0.52
N THR A 115 -21.54 2.87 0.10
CA THR A 115 -22.95 2.49 -0.07
C THR A 115 -23.37 2.36 -1.53
N CYS A 116 -22.58 2.88 -2.47
CA CYS A 116 -22.95 2.91 -3.90
C CYS A 116 -22.50 1.68 -4.71
N ARG A 117 -21.68 0.79 -4.12
CA ARG A 117 -21.12 -0.40 -4.78
C ARG A 117 -21.29 -1.64 -3.92
N LYS A 118 -21.70 -2.76 -4.53
CA LYS A 118 -22.00 -4.03 -3.84
C LYS A 118 -20.77 -4.92 -3.65
N ASP A 119 -19.73 -4.72 -4.44
CA ASP A 119 -18.46 -5.47 -4.45
C ASP A 119 -17.44 -4.91 -3.43
N MET A 120 -17.86 -4.00 -2.56
CA MET A 120 -16.99 -3.41 -1.54
C MET A 120 -16.72 -4.39 -0.40
N VAL A 121 -15.46 -4.42 0.04
CA VAL A 121 -15.02 -5.29 1.14
C VAL A 121 -15.78 -4.96 2.42
N THR A 122 -16.52 -5.95 2.91
CA THR A 122 -17.29 -5.86 4.15
C THR A 122 -16.93 -7.04 5.04
N ILE A 123 -16.55 -6.78 6.28
CA ILE A 123 -16.16 -7.81 7.25
C ILE A 123 -17.15 -7.74 8.42
N SER A 124 -17.76 -8.88 8.75
CA SER A 124 -18.64 -8.95 9.92
C SER A 124 -17.84 -8.76 11.20
N MET A 125 -18.16 -7.71 11.96
CA MET A 125 -17.50 -7.41 13.23
C MET A 125 -17.93 -8.35 14.37
N ASP A 126 -18.99 -9.14 14.17
CA ASP A 126 -19.61 -9.99 15.19
C ASP A 126 -18.63 -10.89 15.93
N ILE A 127 -17.85 -11.65 15.16
CA ILE A 127 -16.90 -12.61 15.72
C ILE A 127 -15.81 -11.92 16.55
N PHE A 128 -15.40 -10.71 16.15
CA PHE A 128 -14.36 -9.97 16.84
C PHE A 128 -14.87 -9.38 18.15
N VAL A 129 -16.07 -8.79 18.16
CA VAL A 129 -16.68 -8.26 19.38
C VAL A 129 -16.99 -9.39 20.35
N ARG A 130 -17.58 -10.49 19.87
CA ARG A 130 -17.91 -11.64 20.71
C ARG A 130 -16.68 -12.26 21.38
N LYS A 131 -15.56 -12.36 20.67
CA LYS A 131 -14.34 -13.01 21.18
C LYS A 131 -13.46 -12.08 22.02
N PHE A 132 -13.29 -10.83 21.61
CA PHE A 132 -12.32 -9.91 22.21
C PHE A 132 -12.94 -8.78 23.04
N GLN A 133 -14.25 -8.58 22.97
CA GLN A 133 -15.00 -7.59 23.76
C GLN A 133 -16.31 -8.20 24.33
N PRO A 134 -16.25 -9.36 25.03
CA PRO A 134 -17.46 -10.08 25.46
C PRO A 134 -18.38 -9.23 26.35
N ASP A 135 -17.79 -8.43 27.25
CA ASP A 135 -18.53 -7.57 28.17
C ASP A 135 -19.39 -6.51 27.45
N ARG A 136 -18.96 -6.11 26.24
CA ARG A 136 -19.65 -5.10 25.41
C ARG A 136 -20.51 -5.71 24.32
N TYR A 137 -20.46 -7.04 24.12
CA TYR A 137 -21.11 -7.69 22.98
C TYR A 137 -22.62 -7.51 22.95
N GLN A 138 -23.30 -7.70 24.09
CA GLN A 138 -24.75 -7.53 24.17
C GLN A 138 -25.18 -6.08 23.97
N LEU A 139 -24.45 -5.13 24.57
CA LEU A 139 -24.68 -3.70 24.39
C LEU A 139 -24.48 -3.27 22.92
N TRP A 140 -23.44 -3.81 22.27
CA TRP A 140 -23.15 -3.54 20.87
C TRP A 140 -24.23 -4.10 19.93
N LYS A 141 -24.72 -5.33 20.17
CA LYS A 141 -25.85 -5.91 19.43
C LYS A 141 -27.13 -5.10 19.54
N GLN A 142 -27.36 -4.45 20.69
CA GLN A 142 -28.49 -3.55 20.92
C GLN A 142 -28.27 -2.14 20.33
N GLY A 143 -27.11 -1.85 19.73
CA GLY A 143 -26.77 -0.52 19.23
C GLY A 143 -26.51 0.52 20.33
N LYS A 144 -26.31 0.09 21.58
CA LYS A 144 -26.12 0.97 22.75
C LYS A 144 -24.67 1.16 23.16
N ASP A 145 -23.74 0.49 22.49
CA ASP A 145 -22.30 0.63 22.70
C ASP A 145 -21.77 1.91 22.01
N LEU A 146 -22.11 3.06 22.60
CA LEU A 146 -21.70 4.39 22.14
C LEU A 146 -20.39 4.81 22.79
N TYR A 147 -19.38 5.12 21.99
CA TYR A 147 -18.07 5.57 22.47
C TYR A 147 -17.36 6.40 21.40
N ASN A 148 -16.47 7.30 21.86
CA ASN A 148 -15.55 8.01 20.99
C ASN A 148 -14.19 7.31 21.04
N ILE A 149 -13.64 7.00 19.87
CA ILE A 149 -12.32 6.39 19.77
C ILE A 149 -11.26 7.43 20.12
N ASP A 150 -10.44 7.12 21.13
CA ASP A 150 -9.23 7.88 21.42
C ASP A 150 -8.10 7.39 20.51
N HIS A 151 -7.71 8.24 19.56
CA HIS A 151 -6.71 7.92 18.55
C HIS A 151 -5.28 7.85 19.10
N THR A 152 -5.02 8.47 20.25
CA THR A 152 -3.69 8.54 20.88
C THR A 152 -3.30 7.24 21.60
N LYS A 153 -4.29 6.42 21.95
CA LYS A 153 -4.06 5.17 22.67
C LYS A 153 -3.38 4.12 21.78
N ALA A 154 -2.33 3.54 22.34
CA ALA A 154 -1.63 2.39 21.75
C ALA A 154 -2.48 1.12 21.80
N THR A 155 -2.09 0.12 21.00
CA THR A 155 -2.71 -1.20 21.06
C THR A 155 -2.37 -1.86 22.40
N PRO A 156 -3.34 -2.47 23.10
CA PRO A 156 -3.06 -3.17 24.36
C PRO A 156 -1.94 -4.20 24.20
N GLU A 157 -0.84 -4.05 24.93
CA GLU A 157 0.35 -4.92 24.83
C GLU A 157 0.16 -6.29 25.54
N ASN A 158 -0.91 -6.43 26.30
CA ASN A 158 -1.04 -7.41 27.37
C ASN A 158 -2.15 -8.46 27.15
N THR A 159 -2.45 -8.77 25.88
CA THR A 159 -3.45 -9.80 25.56
C THR A 159 -2.90 -11.18 25.92
N SER A 160 -3.79 -12.11 26.27
CA SER A 160 -3.42 -13.46 26.71
C SER A 160 -2.60 -14.18 25.62
N GLU A 161 -2.91 -13.94 24.35
CA GLU A 161 -2.18 -14.48 23.20
C GLU A 161 -0.76 -13.91 23.08
N VAL A 162 -0.60 -12.59 23.27
CA VAL A 162 0.72 -11.94 23.24
C VAL A 162 1.57 -12.43 24.42
N LYS A 163 0.99 -12.54 25.62
CA LYS A 163 1.65 -13.11 26.80
C LYS A 163 2.07 -14.57 26.56
N ALA A 164 1.18 -15.39 26.00
CA ALA A 164 1.48 -16.79 25.68
C ALA A 164 2.57 -16.92 24.60
N TRP A 165 2.58 -16.04 23.59
CA TRP A 165 3.65 -15.98 22.59
C TRP A 165 4.98 -15.55 23.21
N LEU A 166 4.99 -14.51 24.05
CA LEU A 166 6.20 -14.05 24.76
C LEU A 166 6.78 -15.18 25.64
N GLN A 167 5.93 -15.93 26.33
CA GLN A 167 6.36 -17.09 27.12
C GLN A 167 6.94 -18.22 26.26
N ARG A 168 6.32 -18.54 25.10
CA ARG A 168 6.87 -19.52 24.14
C ARG A 168 8.23 -19.09 23.60
N ARG A 169 8.39 -17.81 23.23
CA ARG A 169 9.67 -17.27 22.72
C ARG A 169 10.78 -17.32 23.76
N LYS A 170 10.45 -17.06 25.04
CA LYS A 170 11.41 -17.21 26.16
C LYS A 170 11.82 -18.67 26.38
N LYS A 171 10.93 -19.65 26.17
CA LYS A 171 11.27 -21.09 26.22
C LYS A 171 12.20 -21.50 25.09
N ILE A 172 11.97 -21.04 23.86
CA ILE A 172 12.82 -21.33 22.70
C ILE A 172 14.24 -20.77 22.88
N LYS A 173 14.38 -19.55 23.42
CA LYS A 173 15.70 -18.99 23.76
C LYS A 173 16.42 -19.71 24.91
N ARG A 174 15.72 -20.52 25.71
CA ARG A 174 16.28 -21.30 26.83
C ARG A 174 16.66 -22.73 26.46
N CYS A 175 16.28 -23.21 25.27
CA CYS A 175 16.88 -24.45 24.75
C CYS A 175 18.33 -24.11 24.33
N PRO A 176 19.36 -24.82 24.85
CA PRO A 176 20.70 -24.66 24.32
C PRO A 176 20.65 -25.04 22.85
N SER A 177 21.22 -24.20 21.98
CA SER A 177 21.59 -24.63 20.65
C SER A 177 22.39 -25.92 20.81
N PHE A 178 21.94 -27.02 20.21
CA PHE A 178 22.82 -28.15 19.97
C PHE A 178 24.05 -27.57 19.25
N GLN A 179 25.20 -27.64 19.91
CA GLN A 179 26.46 -27.24 19.33
C GLN A 179 26.65 -28.12 18.09
N HIS A 180 26.43 -27.56 16.91
CA HIS A 180 27.04 -28.13 15.72
C HIS A 180 28.54 -28.07 15.96
N THR A 181 29.12 -29.24 16.25
CA THR A 181 30.55 -29.46 16.15
C THR A 181 30.94 -29.06 14.74
N ARG A 182 31.61 -27.92 14.65
CA ARG A 182 32.16 -27.39 13.41
C ARG A 182 33.22 -28.39 12.95
N SER A 183 32.85 -29.30 12.06
CA SER A 183 33.80 -30.17 11.37
C SER A 183 34.73 -29.27 10.56
N ARG A 184 35.93 -29.09 11.09
CA ARG A 184 37.03 -28.34 10.52
C ARG A 184 37.36 -28.95 9.15
N SER A 185 37.01 -28.24 8.08
CA SER A 185 37.34 -28.66 6.72
C SER A 185 38.86 -28.82 6.61
N LYS A 186 39.32 -30.02 6.25
CA LYS A 186 40.74 -30.32 6.04
C LYS A 186 41.21 -29.57 4.79
N LYS A 187 42.02 -28.53 5.00
CA LYS A 187 42.80 -27.84 3.97
C LYS A 187 43.71 -28.86 3.28
N LEU A 188 43.50 -29.11 1.98
CA LEU A 188 44.47 -29.82 1.15
C LEU A 188 45.74 -28.97 1.05
N LYS A 189 46.90 -29.60 1.23
CA LYS A 189 48.23 -29.02 1.03
C LYS A 189 48.51 -28.95 -0.46
N THR A 190 48.89 -27.77 -0.96
CA THR A 190 49.60 -27.60 -2.23
C THR A 190 51.11 -27.71 -1.97
N PRO A 191 51.91 -28.33 -2.87
CA PRO A 191 53.37 -28.33 -2.79
C PRO A 191 53.96 -26.98 -3.23
N GLU A 192 55.18 -26.76 -2.76
CA GLU A 192 55.92 -25.50 -2.65
C GLU A 192 56.41 -24.85 -3.97
N ASP A 193 56.75 -23.58 -3.81
CA ASP A 193 57.40 -22.64 -4.72
C ASP A 193 58.62 -23.17 -5.50
N LYS A 194 58.70 -22.85 -6.80
CA LYS A 194 59.92 -22.37 -7.49
C LYS A 194 59.57 -21.44 -8.67
N LYS A 195 60.03 -20.17 -8.60
CA LYS A 195 60.28 -19.26 -9.74
C LYS A 195 61.62 -19.67 -10.43
N PRO A 196 62.08 -19.14 -11.60
CA PRO A 196 61.56 -18.01 -12.42
C PRO A 196 61.64 -18.19 -13.97
N SER A 197 61.31 -17.07 -14.66
CA SER A 197 61.83 -16.56 -15.95
C SER A 197 61.25 -17.01 -17.30
N THR A 198 60.71 -16.01 -18.01
CA THR A 198 60.93 -15.60 -19.41
C THR A 198 60.83 -16.65 -20.53
N ILE A 199 59.92 -16.44 -21.49
CA ILE A 199 60.19 -16.26 -22.95
C ILE A 199 58.85 -16.13 -23.71
N VAL A 200 58.91 -15.28 -24.74
CA VAL A 200 57.94 -14.87 -25.76
C VAL A 200 57.48 -16.05 -26.63
N VAL A 201 56.27 -16.00 -27.20
CA VAL A 201 55.91 -16.22 -28.63
C VAL A 201 54.41 -16.50 -28.78
N ASP A 202 53.87 -15.87 -29.83
CA ASP A 202 52.53 -15.88 -30.40
C ASP A 202 51.83 -17.25 -30.48
N THR A 203 50.48 -17.24 -30.60
CA THR A 203 49.74 -17.67 -31.81
C THR A 203 48.30 -18.11 -31.49
N GLU A 204 47.37 -17.57 -32.31
CA GLU A 204 46.05 -18.06 -32.74
C GLU A 204 44.81 -18.07 -31.84
N ILE A 205 43.82 -17.33 -32.37
CA ILE A 205 42.39 -17.34 -32.07
C ILE A 205 41.74 -18.30 -33.06
N THR A 206 41.01 -19.32 -32.59
CA THR A 206 39.98 -19.98 -33.39
C THR A 206 38.78 -20.36 -32.52
N ALA A 207 37.60 -20.06 -33.05
CA ALA A 207 36.27 -20.17 -32.45
C ALA A 207 35.84 -21.59 -32.07
N THR A 208 34.86 -21.73 -31.17
CA THR A 208 33.58 -22.41 -31.49
C THR A 208 32.53 -22.25 -30.39
N GLU A 209 31.29 -22.24 -30.87
CA GLU A 209 30.05 -21.99 -30.17
C GLU A 209 29.54 -23.18 -29.33
N ALA A 210 28.55 -22.83 -28.50
CA ALA A 210 27.71 -23.64 -27.65
C ALA A 210 27.17 -24.96 -28.25
N ALA A 211 27.03 -25.96 -27.38
CA ALA A 211 25.99 -26.98 -27.48
C ALA A 211 25.43 -27.33 -26.09
N THR A 212 24.11 -27.26 -26.01
CA THR A 212 23.17 -27.57 -24.93
C THR A 212 22.94 -29.07 -24.73
N ASP A 213 22.49 -29.47 -23.54
CA ASP A 213 21.63 -30.67 -23.32
C ASP A 213 21.00 -30.58 -21.91
N CYS A 214 19.81 -31.06 -21.54
CA CYS A 214 18.48 -31.27 -22.14
C CYS A 214 17.62 -31.91 -21.01
N PHE A 215 16.35 -31.53 -20.86
CA PHE A 215 15.36 -32.41 -20.19
C PHE A 215 13.98 -32.23 -20.86
N LYS A 216 13.50 -33.32 -21.47
CA LYS A 216 12.20 -33.47 -22.14
C LYS A 216 11.14 -34.02 -21.18
N VAL A 217 9.89 -33.56 -21.33
CA VAL A 217 8.69 -34.40 -21.14
C VAL A 217 7.76 -34.20 -22.34
N LYS A 218 7.06 -35.28 -22.71
CA LYS A 218 6.43 -35.60 -24.00
C LYS A 218 4.99 -35.07 -24.10
N ASP A 219 4.65 -34.50 -25.27
CA ASP A 219 3.28 -34.39 -25.80
C ASP A 219 3.14 -35.18 -27.11
N LYS A 220 1.92 -35.60 -27.43
CA LYS A 220 1.53 -36.23 -28.72
C LYS A 220 0.10 -35.78 -29.09
N PRO A 221 -0.31 -35.82 -30.37
CA PRO A 221 -0.23 -34.66 -31.25
C PRO A 221 -1.59 -34.22 -31.83
N SER A 222 -1.60 -33.00 -32.35
CA SER A 222 -2.68 -32.33 -33.10
C SER A 222 -2.79 -32.79 -34.56
N GLN A 223 -4.02 -32.75 -35.11
CA GLN A 223 -4.29 -32.91 -36.55
C GLN A 223 -4.71 -31.55 -37.16
N LYS A 224 -4.16 -31.28 -38.35
CA LYS A 224 -4.17 -30.03 -39.13
C LYS A 224 -5.49 -29.81 -39.89
N VAL A 225 -5.92 -28.54 -40.04
CA VAL A 225 -6.40 -27.92 -41.30
C VAL A 225 -6.10 -26.40 -41.27
N LYS A 226 -5.80 -25.80 -42.44
CA LYS A 226 -5.43 -24.40 -42.77
C LYS A 226 -6.33 -23.96 -43.96
N PRO A 227 -6.37 -22.69 -44.44
CA PRO A 227 -6.84 -21.43 -43.82
C PRO A 227 -7.83 -20.63 -44.75
N GLU A 228 -8.13 -19.37 -44.37
CA GLU A 228 -8.74 -18.25 -45.16
C GLU A 228 -10.29 -18.23 -45.28
N ASP A 229 -11.04 -17.12 -45.16
CA ASP A 229 -10.77 -15.74 -45.61
C ASP A 229 -11.64 -14.65 -44.88
N ILE A 230 -11.10 -13.42 -44.84
CA ILE A 230 -11.70 -12.06 -44.92
C ILE A 230 -12.94 -11.66 -44.06
N GLY A 231 -12.80 -10.55 -43.30
CA GLY A 231 -13.90 -9.60 -43.06
C GLY A 231 -13.93 -8.90 -41.70
N VAL A 232 -13.29 -7.72 -41.60
CA VAL A 232 -13.46 -6.76 -40.48
C VAL A 232 -14.67 -5.86 -40.76
N PRO A 233 -15.42 -5.43 -39.73
CA PRO A 233 -15.83 -4.03 -39.71
C PRO A 233 -15.50 -3.35 -38.37
N SER A 234 -14.80 -2.25 -38.53
CA SER A 234 -14.49 -1.20 -37.57
C SER A 234 -15.77 -0.52 -37.07
N ARG A 235 -15.88 -0.34 -35.74
CA ARG A 235 -16.78 0.63 -35.13
C ARG A 235 -15.94 1.65 -34.37
N GLU A 236 -15.99 2.88 -34.84
CA GLU A 236 -15.45 4.06 -34.17
C GLU A 236 -16.35 4.41 -32.97
N GLU A 237 -15.80 4.34 -31.75
CA GLU A 237 -16.37 5.01 -30.58
C GLU A 237 -15.61 6.31 -30.34
N GLN A 238 -16.35 7.42 -30.43
CA GLN A 238 -15.84 8.77 -30.22
C GLN A 238 -15.53 9.00 -28.73
N VAL A 239 -14.30 9.42 -28.48
CA VAL A 239 -13.78 9.87 -27.18
C VAL A 239 -14.32 11.28 -26.88
N PRO A 240 -14.92 11.57 -25.70
CA PRO A 240 -15.24 12.94 -25.33
C PRO A 240 -13.98 13.70 -24.92
N SER A 241 -13.76 14.81 -25.60
CA SER A 241 -12.63 15.73 -25.44
C SER A 241 -12.53 16.36 -24.04
N ARG A 242 -11.27 16.56 -23.66
CA ARG A 242 -10.74 17.23 -22.47
C ARG A 242 -11.11 18.72 -22.50
N MET A 243 -11.96 19.18 -21.59
CA MET A 243 -12.22 20.63 -21.44
C MET A 243 -11.05 21.30 -20.72
N HIS A 244 -10.28 22.09 -21.47
CA HIS A 244 -9.48 23.19 -20.95
C HIS A 244 -10.43 24.34 -20.53
N ILE A 245 -10.23 24.88 -19.34
CA ILE A 245 -10.82 26.16 -18.94
C ILE A 245 -9.69 27.18 -19.06
N ASP A 246 -9.84 28.09 -20.02
CA ASP A 246 -8.97 29.26 -20.18
C ASP A 246 -9.18 30.24 -19.02
N GLU A 247 -8.08 30.57 -18.35
CA GLU A 247 -7.89 31.87 -17.70
C GLU A 247 -7.86 32.93 -18.79
N ASN A 248 -8.79 33.90 -18.77
CA ASN A 248 -8.61 35.31 -19.16
C ASN A 248 -9.95 35.99 -19.43
N VAL A 249 -10.65 36.42 -18.38
CA VAL A 249 -11.51 37.63 -18.46
C VAL A 249 -11.51 38.26 -17.08
N LEU A 250 -10.58 39.16 -16.80
CA LEU A 250 -10.75 40.25 -15.85
C LEU A 250 -9.68 41.29 -16.16
N ASP A 251 -10.00 42.20 -17.08
CA ASP A 251 -9.36 43.50 -17.09
C ASP A 251 -10.35 44.58 -17.51
N ASN A 252 -10.38 45.64 -16.71
CA ASN A 252 -10.96 46.97 -16.92
C ASN A 252 -12.49 47.15 -16.97
N LYS A 253 -13.04 47.69 -15.86
CA LYS A 253 -13.43 49.12 -15.80
C LYS A 253 -13.85 49.59 -14.40
N ASN A 254 -12.94 50.36 -13.79
CA ASN A 254 -13.09 51.62 -13.07
C ASN A 254 -14.42 52.08 -12.43
N ILE A 255 -14.31 52.39 -11.12
CA ILE A 255 -14.61 53.67 -10.43
C ILE A 255 -16.07 54.14 -10.32
N LEU A 256 -16.61 54.03 -9.09
CA LEU A 256 -17.22 55.08 -8.24
C LEU A 256 -17.72 54.33 -6.97
N GLY A 257 -17.31 54.56 -5.74
CA GLY A 257 -17.08 55.83 -5.05
C GLY A 257 -18.35 56.26 -4.32
N HIS A 258 -18.67 55.67 -3.15
CA HIS A 258 -19.33 56.35 -2.02
C HIS A 258 -19.37 55.46 -0.76
N SER A 259 -18.85 56.00 0.34
CA SER A 259 -18.93 55.48 1.72
C SER A 259 -20.15 56.09 2.46
N PRO A 260 -20.50 55.58 3.66
CA PRO A 260 -21.88 55.47 4.15
C PRO A 260 -22.33 56.59 5.10
N SER A 261 -23.65 56.65 5.37
CA SER A 261 -24.20 57.33 6.55
C SER A 261 -25.43 56.60 7.10
N SER A 262 -25.25 56.06 8.30
CA SER A 262 -26.20 55.96 9.43
C SER A 262 -27.69 56.25 9.20
N SER A 263 -28.55 55.26 9.47
CA SER A 263 -29.51 55.27 10.59
C SER A 263 -30.06 53.86 10.83
#